data_AF-A0A258Y8D1-F1
#
_entry.id   AF-A0A258Y8D1-F1
#
_cell.length_a   1.000
_cell.length_b   1.000
_cell.length_c   1.000
_cell.angle_alpha   90.00
_cell.angle_beta   90.00
_cell.angle_gamma   90.00
#
_symmetry.space_group_name_H-M   'P 1'
#
loop_
_entity.id
_entity.type
_entity.pdbx_description
1 polymer ?
#
loop_
_entity_poly.entity_id
_entity_poly.type
_entity_poly.pdbx_seq_one_letter_code
_entity_poly.pdbx_strand_id
1 'polypeptide(L)' 'SNQSPKHLYTEKVAKFTIGDFTEMLSYQGLQVLEVFGDYQLGKYHLQDSPRLILVARKLTIR' A
#
# COMPACT_ATOMS: atom_id res chain seq x y z
N SER A 1 19.63 -37.75 -15.09
CA SER A 1 19.81 -36.30 -15.21
C SER A 1 18.75 -35.63 -14.35
N ASN A 2 19.11 -35.12 -13.17
CA ASN A 2 18.15 -34.57 -12.21
C ASN A 2 18.23 -33.04 -12.30
N GLN A 3 17.34 -32.43 -13.09
CA GLN A 3 17.31 -30.97 -13.24
C GLN A 3 16.49 -30.38 -12.09
N SER A 4 17.19 -29.82 -11.10
CA SER A 4 16.58 -29.05 -10.01
C SER A 4 15.83 -27.84 -10.57
N PRO A 5 14.62 -27.50 -10.07
CA PRO A 5 13.86 -26.36 -10.58
C PRO A 5 14.63 -25.06 -10.32
N LYS A 6 15.15 -24.46 -11.40
CA LYS A 6 15.65 -23.08 -11.38
C LYS A 6 14.42 -22.17 -11.31
N HIS A 7 14.40 -21.22 -10.37
CA HIS A 7 13.36 -20.20 -10.18
C HIS A 7 12.14 -20.61 -9.34
N LEU A 8 12.37 -20.94 -8.07
CA LEU A 8 11.30 -20.95 -7.05
C LEU A 8 11.07 -19.52 -6.56
N TYR A 9 9.87 -18.98 -6.81
CA TYR A 9 9.42 -17.71 -6.23
C TYR A 9 8.41 -18.01 -5.13
N THR A 10 8.52 -17.29 -4.02
CA THR A 10 7.56 -17.35 -2.93
C THR A 10 6.84 -16.03 -2.85
N GLU A 11 5.54 -16.05 -3.10
CA GLU A 11 4.68 -14.91 -2.82
C GLU A 11 4.55 -14.76 -1.30
N LYS A 12 4.80 -13.54 -0.79
CA LYS A 12 4.55 -13.19 0.59
C LYS A 12 3.41 -12.18 0.63
N VAL A 13 2.32 -12.55 1.27
CA VAL A 13 1.15 -11.69 1.46
C VAL A 13 1.12 -11.21 2.90
N ALA A 14 0.96 -9.89 3.09
CA ALA A 14 0.73 -9.28 4.39
C ALA A 14 -0.55 -8.45 4.32
N LYS A 15 -1.39 -8.55 5.35
CA LYS A 15 -2.63 -7.77 5.47
C LYS A 15 -2.31 -6.45 6.16
N PHE A 16 -2.03 -5.42 5.37
CA PHE A 16 -1.84 -4.07 5.88
C PHE A 16 -3.16 -3.30 5.89
N THR A 17 -3.45 -2.66 7.01
CA THR A 17 -4.56 -1.72 7.19
C THR A 17 -4.13 -0.31 6.76
N ILE A 18 -5.10 0.61 6.63
CA ILE A 18 -4.79 2.03 6.42
C ILE A 18 -3.94 2.60 7.56
N GLY A 19 -4.18 2.15 8.80
CA GLY A 19 -3.40 2.57 9.96
C GLY A 19 -1.92 2.25 9.77
N ASP A 20 -1.60 1.02 9.37
CA ASP A 20 -0.23 0.59 9.11
C ASP A 20 0.45 1.46 8.04
N PHE A 21 -0.23 1.72 6.93
CA PHE A 21 0.31 2.60 5.89
C PHE A 21 0.50 4.05 6.37
N THR A 22 -0.42 4.56 7.18
CA THR A 22 -0.33 5.93 7.72
C THR A 22 0.89 6.08 8.62
N GLU A 23 1.15 5.09 9.49
CA GLU A 23 2.33 5.06 10.35
C GLU A 23 3.62 4.93 9.52
N MET A 24 3.66 3.97 8.58
CA MET A 24 4.82 3.75 7.71
C MET A 24 5.17 5.01 6.89
N LEU A 25 4.16 5.69 6.33
CA LEU A 25 4.36 6.91 5.56
C LEU A 25 4.80 8.07 6.46
N SER A 26 4.17 8.24 7.63
CA SER A 26 4.55 9.27 8.59
C SER A 26 6.00 9.13 9.03
N TYR A 27 6.46 7.89 9.28
CA TYR A 27 7.86 7.62 9.63
C TYR A 27 8.85 8.06 8.54
N GLN A 28 8.43 8.03 7.27
CA GLN A 28 9.23 8.49 6.13
C GLN A 28 9.05 10.00 5.82
N GLY A 29 8.36 10.75 6.69
CA GLY A 29 8.07 12.17 6.48
C GLY A 29 7.03 12.43 5.40
N LEU A 30 6.13 11.48 5.15
CA LEU A 30 5.00 11.62 4.23
C LEU A 30 3.70 11.77 5.02
N GLN A 31 2.88 12.76 4.65
CA GLN A 31 1.55 12.95 5.20
C GLN A 31 0.51 12.48 4.20
N VAL A 32 -0.35 11.53 4.60
CA VAL A 32 -1.52 11.13 3.82
C VAL A 32 -2.51 12.30 3.75
N LEU A 33 -2.98 12.62 2.55
CA LEU A 33 -3.94 13.68 2.29
C LEU A 33 -5.33 13.10 2.00
N GLU A 34 -5.40 12.12 1.09
CA GLU A 34 -6.65 11.52 0.64
C GLU A 34 -6.48 10.01 0.40
N VAL A 35 -7.60 9.30 0.50
CA VAL A 35 -7.68 7.84 0.34
C VAL A 35 -8.86 7.48 -0.56
N PHE A 36 -8.59 6.68 -1.59
CA PHE A 36 -9.58 6.26 -2.58
C PHE A 36 -9.71 4.75 -2.68
N GLY A 37 -10.93 4.30 -2.99
CA GLY A 37 -11.31 2.90 -3.14
C GLY A 37 -11.14 2.34 -4.55
N ASP A 38 -11.03 3.21 -5.54
CA ASP A 38 -10.98 2.86 -6.95
C ASP A 38 -10.25 3.95 -7.77
N TYR A 39 -9.98 3.64 -9.05
CA TYR A 39 -9.31 4.55 -9.97
C TYR A 39 -10.16 5.74 -10.42
N GLN A 40 -11.45 5.73 -10.14
CA GLN A 40 -12.33 6.88 -10.38
C GLN A 40 -12.27 7.88 -9.21
N LEU A 41 -11.36 7.66 -8.26
CA LEU A 41 -11.20 8.47 -7.05
C LEU A 41 -12.48 8.43 -6.19
N GLY A 42 -13.19 7.30 -6.22
CA GLY A 42 -14.29 7.02 -5.31
C GLY A 42 -13.83 6.87 -3.86
N LYS A 43 -14.73 7.15 -2.90
CA LYS A 43 -14.44 7.02 -1.47
C LYS A 43 -13.99 5.60 -1.13
N TYR A 44 -12.94 5.50 -0.32
CA TYR A 44 -12.51 4.23 0.23
C TYR A 44 -13.47 3.72 1.31
N HIS A 45 -13.82 2.44 1.22
CA HIS A 45 -14.60 1.69 2.17
C HIS A 45 -13.85 0.39 2.49
N LEU A 46 -13.55 0.15 3.75
CA LEU A 46 -12.64 -0.94 4.19
C LEU A 46 -13.06 -2.34 3.69
N GLN A 47 -14.36 -2.61 3.60
CA GLN A 47 -14.88 -3.92 3.22
C GLN A 47 -15.19 -4.04 1.72
N ASP A 48 -15.57 -2.93 1.08
CA ASP A 48 -16.17 -2.96 -0.25
C ASP A 48 -15.25 -2.43 -1.35
N SER A 49 -14.21 -1.66 -0.98
CA SER A 49 -13.30 -1.09 -1.96
C SER A 49 -12.36 -2.14 -2.51
N PRO A 50 -12.31 -2.34 -3.84
CA PRO A 50 -11.43 -3.33 -4.46
C PRO A 50 -9.96 -2.94 -4.36
N ARG A 51 -9.64 -1.68 -4.05
CA ARG A 51 -8.28 -1.14 -3.97
C ARG A 51 -8.16 -0.14 -2.83
N LEU A 52 -6.92 0.04 -2.37
CA LEU A 52 -6.51 1.15 -1.52
C LEU A 52 -5.57 2.02 -2.33
N ILE A 53 -5.94 3.28 -2.56
CA ILE A 53 -5.10 4.26 -3.25
C ILE A 53 -4.88 5.44 -2.30
N LEU A 54 -3.61 5.75 -2.03
CA LEU A 54 -3.21 6.80 -1.09
C LEU A 54 -2.57 7.96 -1.84
N VAL A 55 -3.05 9.17 -1.62
CA VAL A 55 -2.38 10.41 -2.04
C VAL A 55 -1.67 10.98 -0.82
N ALA A 56 -0.34 11.10 -0.89
CA ALA A 56 0.48 11.62 0.20
C ALA A 56 1.42 12.71 -0.29
N ARG A 57 1.75 13.64 0.61
CA ARG A 57 2.69 14.73 0.37
C ARG A 57 3.92 14.57 1.25
N LYS A 58 5.10 14.77 0.67
CA LYS A 58 6.35 14.84 1.43
C LYS A 58 6.38 16.13 2.25
N LEU A 59 6.59 15.99 3.55
CA LEU A 59 6.82 17.11 4.44
C LEU A 59 8.24 17.62 4.17
N THR A 60 8.36 18.76 3.49
CA THR A 60 9.63 19.49 3.42
C THR A 60 9.81 20.23 4.74
N ILE A 61 10.70 19.73 5.58
CA ILE A 61 11.24 20.52 6.69
C ILE A 61 12.14 21.59 6.04
N ARG A 62 11.80 22.86 6.23
CA ARG A 62 12.64 23.99 5.83
C ARG A 62 13.80 24.18 6.79
#